data_AF-A0A7S3BD95-F1
#
_entry.id   AF-A0A7S3BD95-F1
#
_cell.length_a   1.000
_cell.length_b   1.000
_cell.length_c   1.000
_cell.angle_alpha   90.00
_cell.angle_beta   90.00
_cell.angle_gamma   90.00
#
_symmetry.space_group_name_H-M   'P 1'
#
loop_
_entity.id
_entity.type
_entity.pdbx_description
1 polymer ?
#
loop_
_entity_poly.entity_id
_entity_poly.type
_entity_poly.pdbx_seq_one_letter_code
_entity_poly.pdbx_strand_id
1 'polypeptide(L)'
;GVDGAPQWALKPEAQYAAEQGVALCRNKQYFKYATLPELITHHPSAKASPSEVEIVEERERRAALLHFCEGLLQLTPADRWTPRQALHHPFITGDPFEGSFSPPPRGERLGDRAGDRAG
;
A
#
# COMPACT_ATOMS: atom_id res chain seq x y z
N GLY A 1 17.64 20.66 44.73
CA GLY A 1 18.33 20.66 43.45
C GLY A 1 18.47 19.23 43.04
N VAL A 2 17.92 18.83 41.90
CA VAL A 2 18.13 17.48 41.37
C VAL A 2 19.24 17.59 40.33
N ASP A 3 20.44 17.33 40.82
CA ASP A 3 21.67 17.34 40.05
C ASP A 3 21.71 16.16 39.04
N GLY A 4 21.91 16.49 37.77
CA GLY A 4 22.84 15.76 36.90
C GLY A 4 22.49 14.32 36.49
N ALA A 5 21.26 14.02 36.07
CA ALA A 5 21.01 12.76 35.36
C ALA A 5 21.79 12.73 34.03
N PRO A 6 22.47 11.62 33.67
CA PRO A 6 23.21 11.54 32.42
C PRO A 6 22.26 11.70 31.23
N GLN A 7 22.53 12.72 30.42
CA GLN A 7 21.79 12.99 29.19
C GLN A 7 22.41 12.16 28.07
N TRP A 8 21.66 11.18 27.58
CA TRP A 8 22.06 10.37 26.44
C TRP A 8 21.40 10.96 25.18
N ALA A 9 22.22 11.30 24.19
CA ALA A 9 21.74 11.74 22.88
C ALA A 9 22.41 10.90 21.80
N LEU A 10 21.69 10.62 20.71
CA LEU A 10 22.29 10.02 19.53
C LEU A 10 23.33 10.99 18.95
N LYS A 11 24.47 10.46 18.53
CA LYS A 11 25.51 11.26 17.88
C LYS A 11 24.98 11.80 16.55
N PRO A 12 25.27 13.05 16.19
CA PRO A 12 25.02 13.57 14.86
C PRO A 12 25.75 12.72 13.81
N GLU A 13 25.15 12.63 12.63
CA GLU A 13 25.66 11.84 11.50
C GLU A 13 27.13 12.16 11.18
N ALA A 14 27.49 13.45 11.17
CA ALA A 14 28.85 13.92 10.90
C ALA A 14 29.87 13.46 11.96
N GLN A 15 29.46 13.43 13.24
CA GLN A 15 30.35 13.02 14.33
C GLN A 15 30.65 11.52 14.26
N TYR A 16 29.63 10.70 13.98
CA TYR A 16 29.80 9.26 13.80
C TYR A 16 30.70 8.94 12.60
N ALA A 17 30.47 9.60 11.46
CA ALA A 17 31.27 9.40 10.25
C ALA A 17 32.76 9.72 10.47
N ALA A 18 33.06 10.81 11.20
CA ALA A 18 34.41 11.21 11.54
C ALA A 18 35.10 10.22 12.51
N GLU A 19 34.40 9.77 13.54
CA GLU A 19 34.94 8.82 14.53
C GLU A 19 35.17 7.41 13.96
N GLN A 20 34.28 6.95 13.07
CA GLN A 20 34.34 5.61 12.49
C GLN A 20 35.11 5.55 11.16
N GLY A 21 35.52 6.69 10.62
CA GLY A 21 36.19 6.76 9.30
C GLY A 21 35.32 6.23 8.16
N VAL A 22 33.99 6.23 8.32
CA VAL A 22 33.02 5.75 7.33
C VAL A 22 32.36 6.95 6.67
N ALA A 23 32.60 7.12 5.37
CA ALA A 23 31.76 7.97 4.56
C ALA A 23 30.38 7.31 4.44
N LEU A 24 29.37 7.90 5.08
CA LEU A 24 28.02 7.36 5.02
C LEU A 24 27.54 7.39 3.57
N CYS A 25 27.25 6.22 3.03
CA CYS A 25 26.64 6.12 1.73
C CYS A 25 25.24 6.73 1.83
N ARG A 26 25.05 7.88 1.18
CA ARG A 26 23.72 8.47 0.94
C ARG A 26 22.81 7.34 0.47
N ASN A 27 21.72 7.10 1.19
CA ASN A 27 20.82 5.98 0.94
C ASN A 27 20.57 5.81 -0.56
N LYS A 28 20.66 4.57 -1.06
CA LYS A 28 20.36 4.29 -2.46
C LYS A 28 18.94 4.76 -2.76
N GLN A 29 18.81 5.73 -3.66
CA GLN A 29 17.51 6.21 -4.10
C GLN A 29 16.95 5.20 -5.11
N TYR A 30 16.26 4.18 -4.61
CA TYR A 30 15.64 3.14 -5.43
C TYR A 30 14.45 3.67 -6.24
N PHE A 31 13.76 4.69 -5.72
CA PHE A 31 12.58 5.26 -6.36
C PHE A 31 12.72 6.77 -6.51
N LYS A 32 12.23 7.28 -7.65
CA LYS A 32 12.15 8.71 -7.92
C LYS A 32 11.03 9.38 -7.11
N TYR A 33 9.94 8.65 -6.87
CA TYR A 33 8.73 9.14 -6.21
C TYR A 33 8.62 8.60 -4.79
N ALA A 34 7.93 9.34 -3.92
CA ALA A 34 7.82 9.03 -2.50
C ALA A 34 6.44 8.54 -2.08
N THR A 35 5.40 8.86 -2.86
CA THR A 35 4.03 8.49 -2.54
C THR A 35 3.56 7.30 -3.38
N LEU A 36 2.66 6.49 -2.82
CA LEU A 36 2.11 5.33 -3.51
C LEU A 36 1.34 5.71 -4.80
N PRO A 37 0.50 6.77 -4.83
CA PRO A 37 -0.15 7.23 -6.06
C PRO A 37 0.86 7.58 -7.16
N GLU A 38 1.95 8.29 -6.82
CA GLU A 38 2.97 8.65 -7.81
C GLU A 38 3.73 7.42 -8.31
N LEU A 39 4.10 6.50 -7.42
CA LEU A 39 4.82 5.28 -7.76
C LEU A 39 4.03 4.40 -8.74
N ILE A 40 2.73 4.22 -8.48
CA ILE A 40 1.85 3.41 -9.34
C ILE A 40 1.60 4.13 -10.67
N THR A 41 1.27 5.43 -10.61
CA THR A 41 0.91 6.21 -11.80
C THR A 41 2.08 6.36 -12.78
N HIS A 42 3.29 6.61 -12.25
CA HIS A 42 4.47 6.87 -13.06
C HIS A 42 5.35 5.63 -13.26
N HIS A 43 4.87 4.43 -12.90
CA HIS A 43 5.62 3.22 -13.18
C HIS A 43 5.86 3.08 -14.70
N PRO A 44 7.10 2.83 -15.14
CA PRO A 44 7.39 2.67 -16.56
C PRO A 44 6.56 1.55 -17.16
N SER A 45 6.07 1.76 -18.38
CA SER A 45 5.43 0.69 -19.15
C SER A 45 6.48 -0.36 -19.53
N ALA A 46 6.09 -1.63 -19.52
CA ALA A 46 6.94 -2.71 -20.00
C ALA A 46 7.17 -2.65 -21.52
N LYS A 47 6.25 -2.02 -22.27
CA LYS A 47 6.34 -1.82 -23.71
C LYS A 47 6.95 -0.45 -24.01
N ALA A 48 7.91 -0.42 -24.94
CA ALA A 48 8.54 0.82 -25.38
C ALA A 48 7.57 1.75 -26.13
N SER A 49 6.60 1.17 -26.85
CA SER A 49 5.60 1.90 -27.63
C SER A 49 4.22 1.23 -27.49
N PRO A 50 3.50 1.48 -26.39
CA PRO A 50 2.13 1.00 -26.24
C PRO A 50 1.18 1.75 -27.19
N SER A 51 0.14 1.06 -27.64
CA SER A 51 -0.97 1.68 -28.36
C SER A 51 -1.82 2.55 -27.43
N GLU A 52 -2.64 3.44 -28.01
CA GLU A 52 -3.53 4.30 -27.23
C GLU A 52 -4.51 3.51 -26.35
N VAL A 53 -5.04 2.40 -26.88
CA VAL A 53 -5.93 1.50 -26.14
C VAL A 53 -5.22 0.91 -24.91
N GLU A 54 -4.00 0.40 -25.09
CA GLU A 54 -3.22 -0.16 -23.98
C GLU A 54 -2.84 0.89 -22.93
N ILE A 55 -2.62 2.13 -23.34
CA ILE A 55 -2.36 3.24 -22.40
C ILE A 55 -3.59 3.50 -21.53
N VAL A 56 -4.79 3.49 -22.14
CA VAL A 56 -6.05 3.67 -21.41
C VAL A 56 -6.32 2.51 -20.47
N GLU A 57 -6.20 1.26 -20.94
CA GLU A 57 -6.37 0.06 -20.11
C GLU A 57 -5.38 0.03 -18.94
N GLU A 58 -4.12 0.38 -19.19
CA GLU A 58 -3.09 0.45 -18.14
C GLU A 58 -3.40 1.54 -17.11
N ARG A 59 -3.93 2.69 -17.56
CA ARG A 59 -4.35 3.78 -16.67
C ARG A 59 -5.52 3.35 -15.78
N GLU A 60 -6.52 2.66 -16.33
CA GLU A 60 -7.65 2.13 -15.57
C GLU A 60 -7.20 1.05 -14.57
N ARG A 61 -6.33 0.14 -15.00
CA ARG A 61 -5.72 -0.89 -14.14
C ARG A 61 -4.93 -0.29 -12.98
N ARG A 62 -4.18 0.80 -13.23
CA ARG A 62 -3.45 1.54 -12.19
C ARG A 62 -4.38 2.23 -11.20
N ALA A 63 -5.47 2.83 -11.68
CA ALA A 63 -6.48 3.43 -10.81
C ALA A 63 -7.13 2.38 -9.89
N ALA A 64 -7.48 1.22 -10.45
CA ALA A 64 -8.02 0.10 -9.69
C ALA A 64 -7.00 -0.43 -8.66
N LEU A 65 -5.73 -0.57 -9.04
CA LEU A 65 -4.66 -1.01 -8.14
C LEU A 65 -4.45 -0.02 -6.98
N LEU A 66 -4.44 1.29 -7.27
CA LEU A 66 -4.27 2.30 -6.24
C LEU A 66 -5.40 2.22 -5.21
N HIS A 67 -6.66 2.21 -5.67
CA HIS A 67 -7.83 2.11 -4.80
C HIS A 67 -7.82 0.81 -3.98
N PHE A 68 -7.41 -0.30 -4.61
CA PHE A 68 -7.26 -1.58 -3.91
C PHE A 68 -6.23 -1.51 -2.77
N CYS A 69 -5.06 -0.93 -3.03
CA CYS A 69 -4.04 -0.73 -2.02
C CYS A 69 -4.51 0.20 -0.90
N GLU A 70 -5.26 1.26 -1.21
CA GLU A 70 -5.85 2.15 -0.20
C GLU A 70 -6.79 1.40 0.74
N GLY A 71 -7.60 0.46 0.24
CA GLY A 71 -8.45 -0.39 1.08
C GLY A 71 -7.67 -1.37 1.98
N LEU A 72 -6.49 -1.83 1.55
CA LEU A 72 -5.66 -2.80 2.28
C LEU A 72 -4.66 -2.16 3.26
N LEU A 73 -4.09 -1.00 2.90
CA LEU A 73 -2.99 -0.36 3.62
C LEU A 73 -3.48 0.68 4.62
N GLN A 74 -4.57 0.33 5.32
CA GLN A 74 -5.09 1.13 6.43
C GLN A 74 -4.24 0.97 7.69
N LEU A 75 -3.93 2.11 8.32
CA LEU A 75 -3.17 2.17 9.58
C LEU A 75 -3.91 1.42 10.70
N THR A 76 -5.22 1.67 10.80
CA THR A 76 -6.10 0.97 11.74
C THR A 76 -6.53 -0.37 11.15
N PRO A 77 -6.32 -1.50 11.87
CA PRO A 77 -6.73 -2.82 11.36
C PRO A 77 -8.24 -2.96 11.11
N ALA A 78 -9.06 -2.21 11.85
CA ALA A 78 -10.52 -2.25 11.73
C ALA A 78 -11.06 -1.64 10.43
N ASP A 79 -10.31 -0.72 9.82
CA ASP A 79 -10.69 -0.06 8.55
C ASP A 79 -10.19 -0.85 7.34
N ARG A 80 -9.22 -1.75 7.56
CA ARG A 80 -8.64 -2.61 6.53
C ARG A 80 -9.66 -3.58 5.96
N TRP A 81 -9.69 -3.72 4.63
CA TRP A 81 -10.47 -4.78 3.98
C TRP A 81 -9.92 -6.17 4.33
N THR A 82 -10.84 -7.10 4.63
CA THR A 82 -10.52 -8.52 4.76
C THR A 82 -10.18 -9.14 3.40
N PRO A 83 -9.47 -10.28 3.37
CA PRO A 83 -9.25 -11.02 2.12
C PRO A 83 -10.55 -11.30 1.38
N ARG A 84 -11.60 -11.66 2.10
CA ARG A 84 -12.90 -11.97 1.51
C ARG A 84 -13.57 -10.74 0.88
N GLN A 85 -13.44 -9.57 1.49
CA GLN A 85 -13.90 -8.31 0.89
C GLN A 85 -13.06 -7.94 -0.35
N ALA A 86 -11.74 -8.07 -0.23
CA ALA A 86 -10.78 -7.72 -1.28
C ALA A 86 -10.97 -8.55 -2.56
N LEU A 87 -11.42 -9.81 -2.45
CA LEU A 87 -11.74 -10.67 -3.60
C LEU A 87 -12.77 -10.06 -4.56
N HIS A 88 -13.64 -9.17 -4.08
CA HIS A 88 -14.70 -8.56 -4.91
C HIS A 88 -14.27 -7.26 -5.58
N HIS A 89 -13.06 -6.77 -5.34
CA HIS A 89 -12.61 -5.51 -5.92
C HIS A 89 -12.32 -5.65 -7.43
N PRO A 90 -12.65 -4.64 -8.28
CA PRO A 90 -12.42 -4.68 -9.74
C PRO A 90 -10.98 -5.02 -10.15
N PHE A 91 -9.99 -4.57 -9.38
CA PHE A 91 -8.58 -4.93 -9.59
C PHE A 91 -8.32 -6.46 -9.56
N ILE A 92 -9.08 -7.21 -8.75
CA ILE A 92 -8.97 -8.66 -8.61
C ILE A 92 -9.87 -9.39 -9.61
N THR A 93 -11.10 -8.90 -9.81
CA THR A 93 -12.07 -9.55 -10.70
C THR A 93 -11.77 -9.32 -12.18
N GLY A 94 -11.06 -8.24 -12.51
CA GLY A 94 -10.80 -7.81 -13.89
C GLY A 94 -11.95 -6.99 -14.49
N ASP A 95 -12.98 -6.67 -13.69
CA ASP A 95 -14.06 -5.80 -14.13
C ASP A 95 -13.57 -4.34 -14.29
N PRO A 96 -14.23 -3.53 -15.14
CA PRO A 96 -13.93 -2.11 -15.26
C PRO A 96 -14.05 -1.38 -13.92
N PHE A 97 -13.08 -0.52 -13.60
CA PHE A 97 -13.11 0.27 -12.38
C PHE A 97 -13.78 1.64 -12.59
N GLU A 98 -14.97 1.80 -12.04
CA GLU A 98 -15.78 3.04 -12.17
C GLU A 98 -15.37 4.16 -11.20
N GLY A 99 -14.21 4.05 -10.55
CA GLY A 99 -13.68 5.06 -9.64
C GLY A 99 -14.16 4.95 -8.19
N SER A 100 -15.03 4.00 -7.86
CA SER A 100 -15.42 3.72 -6.48
C SER A 100 -15.68 2.24 -6.25
N PHE A 101 -15.41 1.76 -5.04
CA PHE A 101 -15.80 0.43 -4.58
C PHE A 101 -16.04 0.44 -3.07
N SER A 102 -17.14 -0.15 -2.62
CA SER A 102 -17.44 -0.34 -1.21
C SER A 102 -17.46 -1.84 -0.91
N PRO A 103 -16.63 -2.33 0.03
CA PRO A 103 -16.59 -3.75 0.34
C PRO A 103 -17.90 -4.22 0.99
N PRO A 104 -18.31 -5.48 0.78
CA PRO A 104 -19.44 -6.05 1.50
C PRO A 104 -19.15 -6.08 3.01
N PRO A 105 -20.17 -6.08 3.88
CA PRO A 105 -19.97 -6.12 5.33
C PRO A 105 -19.16 -7.36 5.75
N ARG A 106 -18.32 -7.19 6.78
CA ARG A 106 -17.35 -8.21 7.26
C ARG A 106 -18.01 -9.53 7.72
N GLY A 107 -19.34 -9.50 7.93
CA GLY A 107 -20.11 -10.46 8.72
C GLY A 107 -21.01 -11.42 7.94
N GLU A 108 -20.79 -11.67 6.65
CA GLU A 108 -21.49 -12.77 6.00
C GLU A 108 -20.63 -14.03 6.09
N ARG A 109 -20.96 -14.96 6.96
CA ARG A 109 -20.47 -16.34 6.86
C ARG A 109 -21.13 -16.94 5.62
N LEU A 110 -20.37 -17.25 4.57
CA LEU A 110 -20.91 -18.10 3.50
C LEU A 110 -21.03 -19.50 4.12
N GLY A 111 -22.23 -19.89 4.56
CA GLY A 111 -22.53 -21.28 4.91
C GLY A 111 -22.78 -21.64 6.37
N ASP A 112 -23.53 -20.84 7.15
CA ASP A 112 -23.93 -21.25 8.51
C ASP A 112 -25.42 -21.03 8.83
N ARG A 113 -26.29 -21.18 7.82
CA ARG A 113 -27.75 -21.19 7.98
C ARG A 113 -28.41 -22.21 7.05
N ALA A 114 -28.08 -23.50 7.20
CA ALA A 114 -28.88 -24.58 6.62
C ALA A 114 -28.64 -25.87 7.42
N GLY A 115 -29.18 -25.95 8.64
CA GLY A 115 -29.05 -27.15 9.45
C GLY A 115 -29.57 -27.04 10.87
N ASP A 116 -30.64 -26.29 11.12
CA ASP A 116 -31.35 -26.43 12.40
C ASP A 116 -32.82 -26.01 12.26
N ARG A 117 -33.62 -26.92 11.69
CA ARG A 117 -35.06 -27.02 11.97
C ARG A 117 -35.64 -28.34 11.45
N ALA A 118 -35.55 -29.39 12.28
CA ALA A 118 -36.49 -30.50 12.25
C ALA A 118 -36.44 -31.20 13.63
N GLY A 119 -37.25 -30.70 14.55
CA GLY A 119 -37.77 -31.44 15.69
C GLY A 119 -39.27 -31.65 15.47
#